data_AF-A0A1K1NZE2-F1
#
_entry.id   AF-A0A1K1NZE2-F1
#
_cell.length_a   1.000
_cell.length_b   1.000
_cell.length_c   1.000
_cell.angle_alpha   90.00
_cell.angle_beta   90.00
_cell.angle_gamma   90.00
#
_symmetry.space_group_name_H-M   'P 1'
#
loop_
_entity.id
_entity.type
_entity.pdbx_description
1 polymer ?
#
loop_
_entity_poly.entity_id
_entity_poly.type
_entity_poly.pdbx_seq_one_letter_code
_entity_poly.pdbx_strand_id
1 'polypeptide(L)'
;MKKILLVIALLAGLAQMTLPGTAHAQVTTARTLVLYDNPANDPYSKLGLMYSIMLRNLLGHFNATVDLVPIQNYTAGMVANHDVTFYIGDYYNNPIPTAFMSDVMTATKTVVWFKYNLWQLAWNTAYTFNQTFGFSFLGIAGLNAPPSSSNPNPGFYDTVTYKNLPMVKYYAYDASSGAINADPDVGLTQVVDATKAQALVTIKNSKTGTTTPYVMRSGKLWYFADVPFSFIGPTDRYLVICDILHDILQTNAPVNHRALVRLEDLDAYTTTSSMTTLTNYLYSKQIPFTMATIPVYTDPNGYYTGGVPETIHLAQATGLMSALNYAIAHGGSIVMHGYTHQYDSTPNLLTAVSGSDYEFWYAVQNRPVDEDSVQWAAGRMAEGILEFTTNGYKVVGWAAP
;
A
#
# COMPACT_ATOMS: atom_id res chain seq x y z
N MET A 1 -40.28 -36.95 -21.12
CA MET A 1 -38.82 -37.08 -21.23
C MET A 1 -38.05 -35.74 -21.29
N LYS A 2 -38.55 -34.69 -21.96
CA LYS A 2 -37.85 -33.38 -22.03
C LYS A 2 -37.79 -32.54 -20.73
N LYS A 3 -38.64 -32.81 -19.72
CA LYS A 3 -38.63 -32.07 -18.44
C LYS A 3 -37.67 -32.65 -17.38
N ILE A 4 -37.22 -33.90 -17.53
CA ILE A 4 -36.29 -34.54 -16.58
C ILE A 4 -34.83 -34.23 -16.93
N LEU A 5 -34.52 -34.02 -18.22
CA LEU A 5 -33.18 -33.63 -18.68
C LEU A 5 -32.78 -32.19 -18.27
N LEU A 6 -33.75 -31.28 -18.07
CA LEU A 6 -33.45 -29.91 -17.62
C LEU A 6 -33.03 -29.84 -16.14
N VAL A 7 -33.53 -30.75 -15.30
CA VAL A 7 -33.21 -30.78 -13.86
C VAL A 7 -31.81 -31.34 -13.60
N ILE A 8 -31.37 -32.31 -14.43
CA ILE A 8 -30.00 -32.86 -14.33
C ILE A 8 -28.96 -31.86 -14.86
N ALA A 9 -29.29 -31.07 -15.90
CA ALA A 9 -28.42 -29.99 -16.39
C ALA A 9 -28.31 -28.82 -15.39
N LEU A 10 -29.35 -28.54 -14.60
CA LEU A 10 -29.28 -27.51 -13.54
C LEU A 10 -28.50 -27.99 -12.30
N LEU A 11 -28.56 -29.28 -11.97
CA LEU A 11 -27.80 -29.87 -10.85
C LEU A 11 -26.31 -30.07 -11.17
N ALA A 12 -25.95 -30.27 -12.43
CA ALA A 12 -24.53 -30.33 -12.85
C ALA A 12 -23.84 -28.95 -12.87
N GLY A 13 -24.59 -27.85 -12.95
CA GLY A 13 -24.08 -26.48 -12.94
C GLY A 13 -23.76 -25.91 -11.55
N LEU A 14 -24.13 -26.61 -10.47
CA LEU A 14 -23.94 -26.19 -9.08
C LEU A 14 -22.76 -26.88 -8.36
N ALA A 15 -21.98 -27.71 -9.07
CA ALA A 15 -20.89 -28.49 -8.50
C ALA A 15 -19.49 -28.15 -9.05
N GLN A 16 -19.30 -26.93 -9.57
CA GLN A 16 -17.96 -26.35 -9.79
C GLN A 16 -17.75 -25.13 -8.87
N MET A 17 -18.11 -25.27 -7.59
CA MET A 17 -17.28 -24.63 -6.57
C MET A 17 -15.96 -25.40 -6.57
N THR A 18 -15.01 -24.97 -7.38
CA THR A 18 -13.62 -25.36 -7.16
C THR A 18 -13.34 -24.99 -5.71
N LEU A 19 -13.11 -26.01 -4.87
CA LEU A 19 -12.51 -25.79 -3.56
C LEU A 19 -11.33 -24.86 -3.82
N PRO A 20 -11.23 -23.72 -3.10
CA PRO A 20 -10.12 -22.82 -3.32
C PRO A 20 -8.85 -23.65 -3.17
N GLY A 21 -8.02 -23.66 -4.22
CA GLY A 21 -6.74 -24.35 -4.18
C GLY A 21 -6.04 -23.94 -2.89
N THR A 22 -5.48 -24.93 -2.20
CA THR A 22 -4.70 -24.67 -0.98
C THR A 22 -3.70 -23.59 -1.30
N ALA A 23 -3.79 -22.45 -0.61
CA ALA A 23 -2.81 -21.38 -0.76
C ALA A 23 -1.44 -21.97 -0.39
N HIS A 24 -0.57 -22.09 -1.38
CA HIS A 24 0.79 -22.51 -1.14
C HIS A 24 1.54 -21.30 -0.58
N ALA A 25 1.81 -21.33 0.73
CA ALA A 25 2.79 -20.42 1.31
C ALA A 25 4.14 -20.65 0.61
N GLN A 26 4.88 -19.57 0.38
CA GLN A 26 6.22 -19.65 -0.20
C GLN A 26 7.09 -20.54 0.69
N VAL A 27 7.53 -21.68 0.16
CA VAL A 27 8.17 -22.75 0.94
C VAL A 27 9.59 -22.36 1.37
N THR A 28 10.26 -21.54 0.56
CA THR A 28 11.63 -21.07 0.82
C THR A 28 11.64 -19.59 1.17
N THR A 29 12.22 -19.26 2.32
CA THR A 29 12.43 -17.87 2.72
C THR A 29 13.39 -17.18 1.76
N ALA A 30 12.93 -16.12 1.08
CA ALA A 30 13.79 -15.31 0.23
C ALA A 30 14.66 -14.38 1.08
N ARG A 31 15.99 -14.44 0.92
CA ARG A 31 16.88 -13.46 1.56
C ARG A 31 16.97 -12.22 0.68
N THR A 32 16.48 -11.10 1.19
CA THR A 32 16.41 -9.85 0.45
C THR A 32 17.33 -8.79 1.05
N LEU A 33 18.04 -8.09 0.19
CA LEU A 33 18.83 -6.91 0.54
C LEU A 33 18.12 -5.69 -0.01
N VAL A 34 17.91 -4.67 0.82
CA VAL A 34 17.39 -3.36 0.40
C VAL A 34 18.46 -2.32 0.69
N LEU A 35 19.07 -1.84 -0.39
CA LEU A 35 20.02 -0.75 -0.40
C LEU A 35 19.27 0.57 -0.59
N TYR A 36 19.68 1.62 0.11
CA TYR A 36 19.04 2.93 0.00
C TYR A 36 20.03 4.07 0.10
N ASP A 37 19.70 5.18 -0.54
CA ASP A 37 20.49 6.40 -0.43
C ASP A 37 20.38 6.98 0.99
N ASN A 38 21.53 7.34 1.55
CA ASN A 38 21.62 7.98 2.87
C ASN A 38 22.78 8.97 2.90
N PRO A 39 22.75 10.04 2.08
CA PRO A 39 23.83 11.02 2.05
C PRO A 39 24.01 11.68 3.42
N ALA A 40 25.24 12.03 3.79
CA ALA A 40 25.48 12.68 5.07
C ALA A 40 25.02 14.15 5.04
N ASN A 41 24.49 14.64 6.18
CA ASN A 41 24.20 16.05 6.43
C ASN A 41 23.15 16.71 5.50
N ASP A 42 22.17 15.95 5.01
CA ASP A 42 21.07 16.47 4.20
C ASP A 42 19.71 16.25 4.89
N PRO A 43 18.79 17.24 4.92
CA PRO A 43 17.49 17.09 5.57
C PRO A 43 16.61 15.99 4.95
N TYR A 44 16.90 15.56 3.72
CA TYR A 44 16.17 14.53 2.99
C TYR A 44 16.80 13.13 3.10
N SER A 45 17.95 12.96 3.76
CA SER A 45 18.64 11.65 3.89
C SER A 45 17.78 10.54 4.53
N LYS A 46 16.76 10.91 5.30
CA LYS A 46 15.83 9.97 5.91
C LYS A 46 14.86 9.32 4.92
N LEU A 47 14.65 9.90 3.74
CA LEU A 47 13.66 9.44 2.76
C LEU A 47 13.99 8.04 2.24
N GLY A 48 15.25 7.77 1.87
CA GLY A 48 15.69 6.45 1.43
C GLY A 48 15.40 5.35 2.46
N LEU A 49 15.65 5.62 3.75
CA LEU A 49 15.30 4.68 4.83
C LEU A 49 13.78 4.53 4.96
N MET A 50 13.01 5.63 4.90
CA MET A 50 11.55 5.57 4.97
C MET A 50 10.96 4.71 3.83
N TYR A 51 11.37 4.93 2.59
CA TYR A 51 10.92 4.13 1.44
C TYR A 51 11.37 2.67 1.55
N SER A 52 12.54 2.42 2.14
CA SER A 52 13.02 1.06 2.41
C SER A 52 12.20 0.34 3.49
N ILE A 53 11.74 1.06 4.52
CA ILE A 53 10.79 0.53 5.51
C ILE A 53 9.46 0.21 4.84
N MET A 54 8.96 1.08 3.94
CA MET A 54 7.74 0.82 3.18
C MET A 54 7.86 -0.44 2.30
N LEU A 55 8.99 -0.60 1.60
CA LEU A 55 9.27 -1.82 0.85
C LEU A 55 9.40 -3.05 1.77
N ARG A 56 10.07 -2.93 2.93
CA ARG A 56 10.16 -4.01 3.91
C ARG A 56 8.77 -4.45 4.41
N ASN A 57 7.88 -3.51 4.70
CA ASN A 57 6.52 -3.80 5.12
C ASN A 57 5.76 -4.55 4.02
N LEU A 58 5.91 -4.12 2.76
CA LEU A 58 5.33 -4.81 1.61
C LEU A 58 5.93 -6.22 1.43
N LEU A 59 7.25 -6.38 1.62
CA LEU A 59 7.92 -7.68 1.59
C LEU A 59 7.46 -8.61 2.72
N GLY A 60 6.91 -8.07 3.82
CA GLY A 60 6.29 -8.85 4.90
C GLY A 60 5.03 -9.63 4.47
N HIS A 61 4.46 -9.33 3.30
CA HIS A 61 3.45 -10.17 2.67
C HIS A 61 4.02 -11.54 2.24
N PHE A 62 5.32 -11.60 1.98
CA PHE A 62 6.02 -12.77 1.46
C PHE A 62 6.82 -13.47 2.57
N ASN A 63 7.22 -14.73 2.34
CA ASN A 63 8.18 -15.40 3.20
C ASN A 63 9.59 -14.87 2.87
N ALA A 64 9.93 -13.70 3.41
CA ALA A 64 11.19 -13.02 3.13
C ALA A 64 11.85 -12.49 4.41
N THR A 65 13.19 -12.52 4.45
CA THR A 65 13.99 -11.77 5.42
C THR A 65 14.60 -10.57 4.73
N VAL A 66 14.65 -9.42 5.40
CA VAL A 66 15.05 -8.14 4.79
C VAL A 66 16.19 -7.50 5.57
N ASP A 67 17.33 -7.32 4.91
CA ASP A 67 18.44 -6.51 5.40
C ASP A 67 18.33 -5.10 4.81
N LEU A 68 18.22 -4.08 5.66
CA LEU A 68 18.23 -2.66 5.25
C LEU A 68 19.64 -2.09 5.42
N VAL A 69 20.27 -1.67 4.32
CA VAL A 69 21.67 -1.23 4.34
C VAL A 69 21.81 0.10 3.57
N PRO A 70 22.36 1.18 4.17
CA PRO A 70 22.76 2.36 3.42
C PRO A 70 23.71 1.97 2.28
N ILE A 71 23.48 2.46 1.06
CA ILE A 71 24.26 2.05 -0.10
C ILE A 71 25.76 2.33 0.08
N GLN A 72 26.14 3.35 0.86
CA GLN A 72 27.54 3.66 1.18
C GLN A 72 28.24 2.57 1.98
N ASN A 73 27.49 1.71 2.66
CA ASN A 73 28.00 0.57 3.43
C ASN A 73 28.02 -0.73 2.62
N TYR A 74 27.71 -0.68 1.31
CA TYR A 74 27.78 -1.85 0.45
C TYR A 74 29.22 -2.36 0.33
N THR A 75 29.39 -3.67 0.49
CA THR A 75 30.65 -4.37 0.22
C THR A 75 30.46 -5.44 -0.86
N ALA A 76 31.51 -5.71 -1.64
CA ALA A 76 31.47 -6.70 -2.73
C ALA A 76 30.91 -8.06 -2.28
N GLY A 77 30.12 -8.69 -3.14
CA GLY A 77 29.47 -9.98 -2.90
C GLY A 77 28.13 -9.93 -2.17
N MET A 78 27.72 -8.77 -1.62
CA MET A 78 26.42 -8.64 -0.98
C MET A 78 25.27 -9.00 -1.93
N VAL A 79 25.29 -8.58 -3.21
CA VAL A 79 24.29 -9.00 -4.22
C VAL A 79 24.24 -10.52 -4.37
N ALA A 80 25.40 -11.19 -4.46
CA ALA A 80 25.46 -12.65 -4.64
C ALA A 80 25.00 -13.43 -3.40
N ASN A 81 25.12 -12.84 -2.22
CA ASN A 81 24.69 -13.42 -0.95
C ASN A 81 23.18 -13.34 -0.72
N HIS A 82 22.44 -12.57 -1.53
CA HIS A 82 20.98 -12.42 -1.41
C HIS A 82 20.28 -12.99 -2.65
N ASP A 83 19.05 -13.45 -2.48
CA ASP A 83 18.25 -13.94 -3.60
C ASP A 83 17.73 -12.81 -4.47
N VAL A 84 17.39 -11.68 -3.83
CA VAL A 84 16.97 -10.44 -4.47
C VAL A 84 17.61 -9.24 -3.77
N THR A 85 18.16 -8.32 -4.56
CA THR A 85 18.63 -7.02 -4.09
C THR A 85 17.75 -5.92 -4.67
N PHE A 86 17.24 -5.04 -3.83
CA PHE A 86 16.56 -3.80 -4.21
C PHE A 86 17.49 -2.63 -3.93
N TYR A 87 17.58 -1.66 -4.83
CA TYR A 87 18.28 -0.40 -4.62
C TYR A 87 17.31 0.76 -4.82
N ILE A 88 17.01 1.48 -3.74
CA ILE A 88 16.18 2.67 -3.71
C ILE A 88 17.07 3.89 -4.04
N GLY A 89 17.06 4.32 -5.30
CA GLY A 89 17.70 5.55 -5.74
C GLY A 89 16.76 6.74 -5.63
N ASP A 90 16.55 7.25 -4.41
CA ASP A 90 15.69 8.40 -4.13
C ASP A 90 16.45 9.73 -4.07
N TYR A 91 17.78 9.70 -3.97
CA TYR A 91 18.60 10.90 -3.91
C TYR A 91 19.43 11.10 -5.18
N TYR A 92 19.21 12.24 -5.85
CA TYR A 92 19.91 12.56 -7.10
C TYR A 92 21.42 12.66 -6.89
N ASN A 93 22.19 11.93 -7.69
CA ASN A 93 23.66 11.90 -7.68
C ASN A 93 24.26 11.39 -6.35
N ASN A 94 23.56 10.55 -5.60
CA ASN A 94 24.19 9.86 -4.47
C ASN A 94 25.29 8.90 -4.98
N PRO A 95 26.54 8.99 -4.49
CA PRO A 95 27.63 8.16 -5.01
C PRO A 95 27.38 6.67 -4.84
N ILE A 96 27.47 5.91 -5.93
CA ILE A 96 27.34 4.46 -5.92
C ILE A 96 28.70 3.80 -5.77
N PRO A 97 28.90 2.87 -4.80
CA PRO A 97 30.15 2.14 -4.69
C PRO A 97 30.48 1.34 -5.97
N THR A 98 31.73 1.42 -6.42
CA THR A 98 32.22 0.64 -7.57
C THR A 98 32.01 -0.87 -7.38
N ALA A 99 32.08 -1.36 -6.15
CA ALA A 99 31.77 -2.75 -5.82
C ALA A 99 30.32 -3.12 -6.19
N PHE A 100 29.33 -2.27 -5.88
CA PHE A 100 27.94 -2.54 -6.23
C PHE A 100 27.73 -2.53 -7.74
N MET A 101 28.25 -1.52 -8.44
CA MET A 101 28.16 -1.44 -9.90
C MET A 101 28.78 -2.67 -10.59
N SER A 102 29.93 -3.15 -10.09
CA SER A 102 30.60 -4.34 -10.62
C SER A 102 29.78 -5.61 -10.37
N ASP A 103 29.24 -5.77 -9.16
CA ASP A 103 28.40 -6.92 -8.83
C ASP A 103 27.10 -6.94 -9.66
N VAL A 104 26.47 -5.79 -9.91
CA VAL A 104 25.28 -5.68 -10.77
C VAL A 104 25.57 -6.15 -12.19
N MET A 105 26.73 -5.78 -12.77
CA MET A 105 27.12 -6.16 -14.13
C MET A 105 27.30 -7.68 -14.30
N THR A 106 27.60 -8.39 -13.22
CA THR A 106 27.82 -9.86 -13.23
C THR A 106 26.76 -10.64 -12.45
N ALA A 107 25.66 -9.98 -12.06
CA ALA A 107 24.68 -10.56 -11.14
C ALA A 107 23.98 -11.78 -11.76
N THR A 108 24.02 -12.89 -11.02
CA THR A 108 23.22 -14.11 -11.32
C THR A 108 21.92 -14.16 -10.51
N LYS A 109 21.83 -13.31 -9.47
CA LYS A 109 20.66 -13.09 -8.60
C LYS A 109 19.92 -11.82 -9.02
N THR A 110 18.66 -11.70 -8.61
CA THR A 110 17.80 -10.60 -9.08
C THR A 110 18.25 -9.26 -8.46
N VAL A 111 18.37 -8.23 -9.28
CA VAL A 111 18.60 -6.85 -8.84
C VAL A 111 17.45 -5.98 -9.34
N VAL A 112 16.89 -5.15 -8.47
CA VAL A 112 15.81 -4.21 -8.77
C VAL A 112 16.32 -2.81 -8.44
N TRP A 113 16.36 -1.94 -9.44
CA TRP A 113 16.88 -0.58 -9.33
C TRP A 113 15.73 0.41 -9.50
N PHE A 114 15.53 1.30 -8.52
CA PHE A 114 14.53 2.35 -8.60
C PHE A 114 15.17 3.69 -8.93
N LYS A 115 14.70 4.32 -10.02
CA LYS A 115 14.89 5.72 -10.39
C LYS A 115 16.35 6.20 -10.52
N TYR A 116 16.87 6.88 -9.51
CA TYR A 116 18.10 7.67 -9.66
C TYR A 116 19.37 6.82 -9.67
N ASN A 117 20.46 7.46 -10.05
CA ASN A 117 21.83 6.97 -10.01
C ASN A 117 22.18 5.84 -10.98
N LEU A 118 21.22 5.30 -11.74
CA LEU A 118 21.51 4.29 -12.77
C LEU A 118 22.52 4.81 -13.81
N TRP A 119 22.54 6.12 -14.09
CA TRP A 119 23.51 6.73 -15.00
C TRP A 119 24.97 6.51 -14.57
N GLN A 120 25.26 6.38 -13.27
CA GLN A 120 26.62 6.12 -12.79
C GLN A 120 27.12 4.74 -13.25
N LEU A 121 26.21 3.79 -13.49
CA LEU A 121 26.52 2.50 -14.10
C LEU A 121 26.39 2.57 -15.63
N ALA A 122 25.28 3.10 -16.13
CA ALA A 122 24.91 3.04 -17.55
C ALA A 122 25.78 3.90 -18.47
N TRP A 123 26.32 5.03 -17.97
CA TRP A 123 27.18 5.92 -18.74
C TRP A 123 28.66 5.78 -18.41
N ASN A 124 29.01 4.88 -17.49
CA ASN A 124 30.40 4.65 -17.12
C ASN A 124 31.06 3.72 -18.13
N THR A 125 32.07 4.25 -18.83
CA THR A 125 32.78 3.58 -19.93
C THR A 125 33.60 2.37 -19.49
N ALA A 126 33.80 2.16 -18.18
CA ALA A 126 34.38 0.93 -17.65
C ALA A 126 33.43 -0.28 -17.76
N TYR A 127 32.13 -0.05 -18.02
CA TYR A 127 31.11 -1.09 -18.10
C TYR A 127 30.42 -1.11 -19.47
N THR A 128 30.08 -2.30 -19.94
CA THR A 128 29.37 -2.50 -21.22
C THR A 128 27.86 -2.56 -21.02
N PHE A 129 27.27 -1.58 -20.33
CA PHE A 129 25.88 -1.63 -19.85
C PHE A 129 24.87 -1.98 -20.95
N ASN A 130 24.88 -1.24 -22.06
CA ASN A 130 23.95 -1.46 -23.18
C ASN A 130 24.12 -2.85 -23.80
N GLN A 131 25.36 -3.33 -23.94
CA GLN A 131 25.63 -4.66 -24.50
C GLN A 131 25.19 -5.77 -23.55
N THR A 132 25.33 -5.57 -22.24
CA THR A 132 24.96 -6.53 -21.21
C THR A 132 23.44 -6.61 -21.04
N PHE A 133 22.77 -5.47 -20.88
CA PHE A 133 21.35 -5.44 -20.53
C PHE A 133 20.41 -5.16 -21.71
N GLY A 134 20.91 -4.75 -22.87
CA GLY A 134 20.07 -4.54 -24.06
C GLY A 134 19.12 -3.34 -24.00
N PHE A 135 19.32 -2.42 -23.05
CA PHE A 135 18.65 -1.12 -23.04
C PHE A 135 19.62 0.00 -22.67
N SER A 136 19.29 1.22 -23.10
CA SER A 136 20.02 2.45 -22.78
C SER A 136 19.27 3.25 -21.72
N PHE A 137 20.01 3.89 -20.82
CA PHE A 137 19.50 4.98 -19.99
C PHE A 137 19.73 6.32 -20.69
N LEU A 138 18.67 7.09 -20.91
CA LEU A 138 18.71 8.33 -21.70
C LEU A 138 18.80 9.59 -20.83
N GLY A 139 18.40 9.52 -19.56
CA GLY A 139 18.40 10.64 -18.64
C GLY A 139 17.17 10.65 -17.74
N ILE A 140 16.93 11.78 -17.07
CA ILE A 140 15.75 12.03 -16.24
C ILE A 140 14.87 13.06 -16.96
N ALA A 141 13.56 12.84 -16.97
CA ALA A 141 12.56 13.86 -17.32
C ALA A 141 11.76 14.22 -16.07
N GLY A 142 11.46 15.51 -15.91
CA GLY A 142 10.60 16.03 -14.84
C GLY A 142 9.37 16.75 -15.40
N LEU A 143 9.03 17.89 -14.81
CA LEU A 143 7.97 18.77 -15.30
C LEU A 143 8.28 19.33 -16.69
N ASN A 144 7.26 19.45 -17.54
CA ASN A 144 7.37 20.00 -18.89
C ASN A 144 7.79 21.48 -18.89
N ALA A 145 7.47 22.20 -17.81
CA ALA A 145 7.84 23.59 -17.56
C ALA A 145 7.78 23.86 -16.05
N PRO A 146 8.39 24.94 -15.54
CA PRO A 146 8.18 25.39 -14.16
C PRO A 146 6.70 25.74 -13.93
N PRO A 147 6.07 25.29 -12.82
CA PRO A 147 4.69 25.63 -12.51
C PRO A 147 4.58 27.09 -12.05
N SER A 148 3.40 27.67 -12.26
CA SER A 148 3.09 29.04 -11.84
C SER A 148 1.59 29.18 -11.57
N SER A 149 1.15 30.29 -10.99
CA SER A 149 -0.28 30.55 -10.81
C SER A 149 -1.06 30.63 -12.13
N SER A 150 -0.41 30.94 -13.25
CA SER A 150 -1.01 30.93 -14.59
C SER A 150 -0.90 29.58 -15.31
N ASN A 151 -0.01 28.70 -14.87
CA ASN A 151 0.14 27.33 -15.35
C ASN A 151 0.44 26.38 -14.17
N PRO A 152 -0.55 26.10 -13.30
CA PRO A 152 -0.31 25.37 -12.07
C PRO A 152 -0.01 23.89 -12.29
N ASN A 153 -0.36 23.34 -13.46
CA ASN A 153 -0.05 21.96 -13.85
C ASN A 153 0.55 21.93 -15.28
N PRO A 154 1.87 22.16 -15.42
CA PRO A 154 2.58 22.15 -16.70
C PRO A 154 2.64 20.75 -17.33
N GLY A 155 2.33 19.69 -16.57
CA GLY A 155 2.42 18.30 -16.97
C GLY A 155 3.81 17.69 -16.79
N PHE A 156 3.84 16.37 -16.72
CA PHE A 156 5.01 15.50 -16.63
C PHE A 156 4.56 14.08 -17.00
N TYR A 157 5.45 13.09 -16.91
CA TYR A 157 5.08 11.68 -17.00
C TYR A 157 4.33 11.25 -15.74
N ASP A 158 3.01 11.24 -15.82
CA ASP A 158 2.11 11.13 -14.67
C ASP A 158 1.24 9.87 -14.70
N THR A 159 1.09 9.21 -15.85
CA THR A 159 0.10 8.13 -16.02
C THR A 159 0.78 6.80 -16.32
N VAL A 160 0.97 5.96 -15.30
CA VAL A 160 1.45 4.59 -15.47
C VAL A 160 0.31 3.71 -15.97
N THR A 161 0.52 2.94 -17.03
CA THR A 161 -0.51 2.01 -17.55
C THR A 161 -0.10 0.58 -17.26
N TYR A 162 -0.89 -0.12 -16.44
CA TYR A 162 -0.61 -1.50 -16.04
C TYR A 162 -1.89 -2.35 -16.08
N LYS A 163 -1.84 -3.50 -16.78
CA LYS A 163 -3.00 -4.40 -16.97
C LYS A 163 -4.30 -3.66 -17.39
N ASN A 164 -4.15 -2.70 -18.33
CA ASN A 164 -5.22 -1.82 -18.85
C ASN A 164 -5.82 -0.82 -17.84
N LEU A 165 -5.20 -0.65 -16.67
CA LEU A 165 -5.60 0.34 -15.68
C LEU A 165 -4.64 1.53 -15.71
N PRO A 166 -5.15 2.78 -15.80
CA PRO A 166 -4.34 3.97 -15.62
C PRO A 166 -4.13 4.23 -14.12
N MET A 167 -2.88 4.45 -13.73
CA MET A 167 -2.48 4.81 -12.38
C MET A 167 -1.80 6.17 -12.44
N VAL A 168 -2.46 7.19 -11.89
CA VAL A 168 -2.06 8.60 -12.01
C VAL A 168 -1.28 9.01 -10.78
N LYS A 169 -0.08 9.54 -10.99
CA LYS A 169 0.79 10.11 -9.95
C LYS A 169 0.14 11.34 -9.33
N TYR A 170 0.19 11.44 -8.00
CA TYR A 170 -0.27 12.63 -7.31
C TYR A 170 0.53 13.88 -7.69
N TYR A 171 -0.18 15.00 -7.86
CA TYR A 171 0.41 16.32 -8.07
C TYR A 171 -0.48 17.39 -7.48
N ALA A 172 0.11 18.25 -6.65
CA ALA A 172 -0.51 19.50 -6.22
C ALA A 172 0.49 20.65 -6.25
N TYR A 173 0.02 21.81 -6.68
CA TYR A 173 0.76 23.07 -6.67
C TYR A 173 0.06 24.04 -5.73
N ASP A 174 0.78 24.56 -4.76
CA ASP A 174 0.30 25.61 -3.87
C ASP A 174 0.68 26.97 -4.46
N ALA A 175 -0.32 27.71 -4.96
CA ALA A 175 -0.10 29.01 -5.58
C ALA A 175 0.35 30.10 -4.60
N SER A 176 0.15 29.90 -3.29
CA SER A 176 0.55 30.88 -2.27
C SER A 176 2.03 30.78 -1.91
N SER A 177 2.54 29.56 -1.82
CA SER A 177 3.94 29.28 -1.47
C SER A 177 4.83 28.99 -2.68
N GLY A 178 4.23 28.65 -3.83
CA GLY A 178 4.92 28.11 -5.00
C GLY A 178 5.36 26.65 -4.82
N ALA A 179 4.97 25.99 -3.73
CA ALA A 179 5.39 24.63 -3.41
C ALA A 179 4.74 23.59 -4.33
N ILE A 180 5.48 22.52 -4.61
CA ILE A 180 5.03 21.38 -5.40
C ILE A 180 5.03 20.15 -4.50
N ASN A 181 3.86 19.53 -4.36
CA ASN A 181 3.69 18.24 -3.68
C ASN A 181 3.53 17.16 -4.74
N ALA A 182 4.65 16.70 -5.28
CA ALA A 182 4.72 15.64 -6.28
C ALA A 182 6.13 15.06 -6.35
N ASP A 183 6.25 13.88 -6.93
CA ASP A 183 7.51 13.41 -7.50
C ASP A 183 7.37 13.37 -9.03
N PRO A 184 7.76 14.42 -9.78
CA PRO A 184 7.55 14.49 -11.22
C PRO A 184 8.57 13.70 -12.03
N ASP A 185 9.69 13.31 -11.41
CA ASP A 185 10.83 12.78 -12.13
C ASP A 185 10.62 11.33 -12.54
N VAL A 186 11.08 11.01 -13.75
CA VAL A 186 11.14 9.65 -14.29
C VAL A 186 12.43 9.43 -15.05
N GLY A 187 13.02 8.25 -14.92
CA GLY A 187 14.16 7.88 -15.75
C GLY A 187 13.74 7.32 -17.10
N LEU A 188 14.25 7.95 -18.15
CA LEU A 188 13.97 7.60 -19.53
C LEU A 188 14.88 6.46 -19.97
N THR A 189 14.29 5.42 -20.55
CA THR A 189 15.01 4.27 -21.08
C THR A 189 14.54 3.92 -22.48
N GLN A 190 15.39 3.20 -23.23
CA GLN A 190 15.08 2.71 -24.56
C GLN A 190 15.65 1.31 -24.75
N VAL A 191 14.83 0.37 -25.21
CA VAL A 191 15.30 -0.95 -25.63
C VAL A 191 16.18 -0.80 -26.87
N VAL A 192 17.40 -1.34 -26.81
CA VAL A 192 18.35 -1.38 -27.95
C VAL A 192 18.59 -2.81 -28.46
N ASP A 193 18.30 -3.82 -27.63
CA ASP A 193 18.33 -5.24 -27.99
C ASP A 193 17.14 -5.95 -27.33
N ALA A 194 16.08 -6.17 -28.12
CA ALA A 194 14.85 -6.80 -27.66
C ALA A 194 15.01 -8.29 -27.33
N THR A 195 16.14 -8.92 -27.67
CA THR A 195 16.45 -10.29 -27.24
C THR A 195 16.91 -10.35 -25.79
N LYS A 196 17.32 -9.20 -25.21
CA LYS A 196 17.83 -9.08 -23.85
C LYS A 196 16.94 -8.24 -22.93
N ALA A 197 16.28 -7.23 -23.45
CA ALA A 197 15.46 -6.29 -22.68
C ALA A 197 14.01 -6.24 -23.13
N GLN A 198 13.11 -6.06 -22.16
CA GLN A 198 11.70 -5.84 -22.39
C GLN A 198 11.20 -4.68 -21.52
N ALA A 199 10.37 -3.82 -22.11
CA ALA A 199 9.51 -2.89 -21.36
C ALA A 199 8.23 -3.64 -20.94
N LEU A 200 8.01 -3.79 -19.63
CA LEU A 200 6.86 -4.50 -19.07
C LEU A 200 5.69 -3.58 -18.77
N VAL A 201 6.00 -2.35 -18.38
CA VAL A 201 5.04 -1.32 -17.99
C VAL A 201 5.47 -0.01 -18.64
N THR A 202 4.52 0.84 -18.99
CA THR A 202 4.80 2.16 -19.59
C THR A 202 4.23 3.29 -18.74
N ILE A 203 4.83 4.47 -18.88
CA ILE A 203 4.31 5.72 -18.33
C ILE A 203 4.14 6.74 -19.43
N LYS A 204 3.02 7.46 -19.39
CA LYS A 204 2.64 8.49 -20.35
C LYS A 204 2.72 9.87 -19.71
N ASN A 205 3.19 10.84 -20.48
CA ASN A 205 3.00 12.25 -20.20
C ASN A 205 1.61 12.67 -20.68
N SER A 206 0.68 12.92 -19.74
CA SER A 206 -0.72 13.20 -20.09
C SER A 206 -0.91 14.43 -20.98
N LYS A 207 0.00 15.42 -20.91
CA LYS A 207 -0.07 16.66 -21.71
C LYS A 207 0.48 16.47 -23.13
N THR A 208 1.65 15.86 -23.28
CA THR A 208 2.29 15.70 -24.61
C THR A 208 1.83 14.44 -25.33
N GLY A 209 1.28 13.47 -24.61
CA GLY A 209 0.93 12.16 -25.14
C GLY A 209 2.10 11.19 -25.28
N THR A 210 3.34 11.64 -25.02
CA THR A 210 4.56 10.83 -25.14
C THR A 210 4.57 9.71 -24.11
N THR A 211 5.04 8.53 -24.52
CA THR A 211 5.13 7.33 -23.68
C THR A 211 6.59 6.86 -23.59
N THR A 212 6.99 6.38 -22.44
CA THR A 212 8.32 5.78 -22.19
C THR A 212 8.16 4.52 -21.32
N PRO A 213 9.14 3.58 -21.31
CA PRO A 213 9.10 2.47 -20.38
C PRO A 213 9.14 2.93 -18.92
N TYR A 214 8.28 2.34 -18.10
CA TYR A 214 8.21 2.53 -16.65
C TYR A 214 8.89 1.40 -15.88
N VAL A 215 8.70 0.15 -16.32
CA VAL A 215 9.43 -1.01 -15.79
C VAL A 215 10.15 -1.70 -16.94
N MET A 216 11.46 -1.79 -16.83
CA MET A 216 12.33 -2.53 -17.72
C MET A 216 12.76 -3.83 -17.04
N ARG A 217 12.88 -4.90 -17.82
CA ARG A 217 13.49 -6.16 -17.38
C ARG A 217 14.54 -6.60 -18.39
N SER A 218 15.73 -6.92 -17.89
CA SER A 218 16.77 -7.62 -18.65
C SER A 218 17.38 -8.72 -17.80
N GLY A 219 17.06 -9.98 -18.12
CA GLY A 219 17.51 -11.12 -17.34
C GLY A 219 17.14 -10.99 -15.87
N LYS A 220 18.15 -10.72 -15.03
CA LYS A 220 18.05 -10.55 -13.58
C LYS A 220 17.96 -9.09 -13.12
N LEU A 221 18.17 -8.12 -14.01
CA LEU A 221 18.02 -6.70 -13.71
C LEU A 221 16.58 -6.24 -14.02
N TRP A 222 15.98 -5.59 -13.03
CA TRP A 222 14.74 -4.83 -13.17
C TRP A 222 15.06 -3.37 -12.92
N TYR A 223 14.51 -2.48 -13.73
CA TYR A 223 14.61 -1.05 -13.53
C TYR A 223 13.22 -0.43 -13.51
N PHE A 224 12.89 0.23 -12.41
CA PHE A 224 11.69 1.05 -12.27
C PHE A 224 12.11 2.51 -12.50
N ALA A 225 11.42 3.18 -13.42
CA ALA A 225 11.73 4.56 -13.79
C ALA A 225 11.50 5.58 -12.66
N ASP A 226 10.94 5.15 -11.53
CA ASP A 226 10.50 5.98 -10.40
C ASP A 226 10.60 5.19 -9.07
N VAL A 227 10.47 5.89 -7.94
CA VAL A 227 10.29 5.33 -6.60
C VAL A 227 8.77 5.28 -6.30
N PRO A 228 8.10 4.12 -6.43
CA PRO A 228 6.65 4.00 -6.28
C PRO A 228 6.14 4.17 -4.84
N PHE A 229 7.03 4.55 -3.92
CA PHE A 229 6.74 4.80 -2.50
C PHE A 229 6.52 6.29 -2.19
N SER A 230 6.78 7.17 -3.16
CA SER A 230 6.64 8.61 -3.01
C SER A 230 5.27 9.10 -3.50
N PHE A 231 4.60 9.92 -2.68
CA PHE A 231 3.26 10.50 -2.92
C PHE A 231 2.21 9.46 -3.34
N ILE A 232 2.02 8.41 -2.54
CA ILE A 232 1.08 7.31 -2.84
C ILE A 232 -0.37 7.75 -2.60
N GLY A 233 -1.25 7.42 -3.55
CA GLY A 233 -2.71 7.45 -3.37
C GLY A 233 -3.39 6.09 -3.60
N PRO A 234 -4.72 5.99 -3.38
CA PRO A 234 -5.46 4.72 -3.48
C PRO A 234 -5.45 4.05 -4.86
N THR A 235 -5.22 4.81 -5.93
CA THR A 235 -5.18 4.33 -7.33
C THR A 235 -3.82 4.58 -7.99
N ASP A 236 -2.76 4.60 -7.20
CA ASP A 236 -1.41 4.99 -7.63
C ASP A 236 -0.60 3.80 -8.19
N ARG A 237 0.53 4.10 -8.83
CA ARG A 237 1.51 3.15 -9.39
C ARG A 237 2.14 2.23 -8.35
N TYR A 238 1.98 2.53 -7.06
CA TYR A 238 2.32 1.62 -5.97
C TYR A 238 1.72 0.21 -6.17
N LEU A 239 0.50 0.12 -6.72
CA LEU A 239 -0.13 -1.16 -7.01
C LEU A 239 0.64 -2.01 -8.03
N VAL A 240 1.41 -1.38 -8.93
CA VAL A 240 2.27 -2.09 -9.89
C VAL A 240 3.37 -2.87 -9.17
N ILE A 241 4.05 -2.25 -8.19
CA ILE A 241 5.12 -2.95 -7.47
C ILE A 241 4.56 -4.05 -6.58
N CYS A 242 3.39 -3.84 -5.95
CA CYS A 242 2.72 -4.89 -5.18
C CYS A 242 2.50 -6.17 -5.99
N ASP A 243 2.06 -6.03 -7.25
CA ASP A 243 1.81 -7.16 -8.14
C ASP A 243 3.11 -7.75 -8.72
N ILE A 244 4.02 -6.90 -9.25
CA ILE A 244 5.27 -7.35 -9.87
C ILE A 244 6.22 -8.03 -8.86
N LEU A 245 6.09 -7.77 -7.56
CA LEU A 245 6.88 -8.47 -6.54
C LEU A 245 6.69 -9.99 -6.58
N HIS A 246 5.53 -10.49 -7.00
CA HIS A 246 5.32 -11.93 -7.20
C HIS A 246 6.25 -12.51 -8.27
N ASP A 247 6.51 -11.76 -9.34
CA ASP A 247 7.43 -12.15 -10.43
C ASP A 247 8.90 -11.98 -10.03
N ILE A 248 9.23 -10.89 -9.33
CA ILE A 248 10.58 -10.60 -8.83
C ILE A 248 11.05 -11.68 -7.85
N LEU A 249 10.17 -12.05 -6.91
CA LEU A 249 10.43 -13.07 -5.89
C LEU A 249 10.13 -14.49 -6.39
N GLN A 250 9.63 -14.63 -7.62
CA GLN A 250 9.30 -15.91 -8.27
C GLN A 250 8.38 -16.80 -7.41
N THR A 251 7.40 -16.19 -6.77
CA THR A 251 6.50 -16.88 -5.82
C THR A 251 5.66 -17.96 -6.48
N ASN A 252 5.40 -17.84 -7.79
CA ASN A 252 4.47 -18.67 -8.55
C ASN A 252 3.08 -18.76 -7.89
N ALA A 253 2.71 -17.75 -7.09
CA ALA A 253 1.43 -17.71 -6.41
C ALA A 253 0.30 -17.66 -7.46
N PRO A 254 -0.78 -18.44 -7.28
CA PRO A 254 -1.94 -18.35 -8.17
C PRO A 254 -2.58 -16.97 -8.04
N VAL A 255 -2.91 -16.36 -9.18
CA VAL A 255 -3.65 -15.09 -9.21
C VAL A 255 -4.99 -15.29 -8.53
N ASN A 256 -5.29 -14.45 -7.54
CA ASN A 256 -6.53 -14.48 -6.79
C ASN A 256 -6.99 -13.06 -6.48
N HIS A 257 -8.25 -12.76 -6.79
CA HIS A 257 -8.84 -11.43 -6.62
C HIS A 257 -9.79 -11.41 -5.43
N ARG A 258 -9.27 -11.74 -4.24
CA ARG A 258 -10.02 -11.60 -2.98
C ARG A 258 -9.80 -10.21 -2.42
N ALA A 259 -10.90 -9.51 -2.19
CA ALA A 259 -10.93 -8.27 -1.45
C ALA A 259 -11.99 -8.38 -0.37
N LEU A 260 -11.74 -7.74 0.77
CA LEU A 260 -12.74 -7.49 1.79
C LEU A 260 -13.04 -6.00 1.79
N VAL A 261 -14.33 -5.66 1.76
CA VAL A 261 -14.76 -4.28 1.96
C VAL A 261 -15.10 -4.11 3.43
N ARG A 262 -14.50 -3.10 4.06
CA ARG A 262 -14.78 -2.69 5.44
C ARG A 262 -15.13 -1.21 5.43
N LEU A 263 -16.29 -0.89 6.00
CA LEU A 263 -16.66 0.48 6.37
C LEU A 263 -16.13 0.69 7.79
N GLU A 264 -15.25 1.67 7.95
CA GLU A 264 -14.44 1.86 9.16
C GLU A 264 -15.02 2.95 10.07
N ASP A 265 -14.65 2.92 11.34
CA ASP A 265 -14.98 3.91 12.38
C ASP A 265 -16.47 4.29 12.48
N LEU A 266 -17.36 3.28 12.47
CA LEU A 266 -18.78 3.52 12.62
C LEU A 266 -19.15 3.65 14.11
N ASP A 267 -19.49 4.86 14.54
CA ASP A 267 -19.91 5.19 15.91
C ASP A 267 -21.29 5.86 15.97
N ALA A 268 -21.66 6.41 17.13
CA ALA A 268 -22.93 7.09 17.37
C ALA A 268 -23.21 8.29 16.43
N TYR A 269 -22.18 8.91 15.86
CA TYR A 269 -22.27 10.04 14.93
C TYR A 269 -22.22 9.63 13.45
N THR A 270 -22.17 8.34 13.16
CA THR A 270 -22.22 7.82 11.78
C THR A 270 -23.40 8.42 11.01
N THR A 271 -23.09 9.06 9.89
CA THR A 271 -24.10 9.66 9.01
C THR A 271 -24.94 8.57 8.33
N THR A 272 -26.23 8.51 8.68
CA THR A 272 -27.16 7.47 8.18
C THR A 272 -27.37 7.50 6.67
N SER A 273 -27.38 8.67 6.05
CA SER A 273 -27.50 8.82 4.60
C SER A 273 -26.29 8.29 3.85
N SER A 274 -25.07 8.57 4.35
CA SER A 274 -23.83 8.00 3.81
C SER A 274 -23.83 6.48 3.88
N MET A 275 -24.21 5.91 5.04
CA MET A 275 -24.34 4.45 5.20
C MET A 275 -25.36 3.84 4.25
N THR A 276 -26.50 4.51 4.05
CA THR A 276 -27.54 4.05 3.11
C THR A 276 -27.02 4.04 1.67
N THR A 277 -26.32 5.10 1.24
CA THR A 277 -25.72 5.18 -0.10
C THR A 277 -24.68 4.09 -0.32
N LEU A 278 -23.76 3.90 0.63
CA LEU A 278 -22.70 2.88 0.54
C LEU A 278 -23.31 1.47 0.52
N THR A 279 -24.27 1.19 1.39
CA THR A 279 -25.01 -0.08 1.44
C THR A 279 -25.69 -0.37 0.10
N ASN A 280 -26.44 0.61 -0.44
CA ASN A 280 -27.13 0.44 -1.72
C ASN A 280 -26.17 0.16 -2.86
N TYR A 281 -25.04 0.87 -2.89
CA TYR A 281 -24.02 0.65 -3.90
C TYR A 281 -23.45 -0.77 -3.82
N LEU A 282 -22.97 -1.19 -2.64
CA LEU A 282 -22.36 -2.51 -2.45
C LEU A 282 -23.35 -3.64 -2.71
N TYR A 283 -24.59 -3.50 -2.22
CA TYR A 283 -25.67 -4.44 -2.49
C TYR A 283 -26.01 -4.55 -3.97
N SER A 284 -26.08 -3.42 -4.70
CA SER A 284 -26.32 -3.42 -6.15
C SER A 284 -25.22 -4.14 -6.95
N LYS A 285 -24.01 -4.19 -6.40
CA LYS A 285 -22.85 -4.91 -6.94
C LYS A 285 -22.74 -6.34 -6.42
N GLN A 286 -23.64 -6.76 -5.53
CA GLN A 286 -23.61 -8.05 -4.84
C GLN A 286 -22.29 -8.27 -4.07
N ILE A 287 -21.71 -7.18 -3.55
CA ILE A 287 -20.48 -7.21 -2.77
C ILE A 287 -20.85 -7.27 -1.28
N PRO A 288 -20.58 -8.39 -0.58
CA PRO A 288 -20.71 -8.42 0.88
C PRO A 288 -19.65 -7.52 1.52
N PHE A 289 -19.99 -6.91 2.65
CA PHE A 289 -19.12 -5.96 3.33
C PHE A 289 -19.22 -6.07 4.84
N THR A 290 -18.18 -5.58 5.51
CA THR A 290 -18.10 -5.51 6.96
C THR A 290 -18.23 -4.07 7.44
N MET A 291 -18.74 -3.93 8.65
CA MET A 291 -18.99 -2.67 9.34
C MET A 291 -18.17 -2.69 10.62
N ALA A 292 -17.06 -1.96 10.67
CA ALA A 292 -16.23 -1.83 11.85
C ALA A 292 -16.92 -0.85 12.80
N THR A 293 -17.61 -1.37 13.80
CA THR A 293 -18.53 -0.59 14.63
C THR A 293 -18.00 -0.46 16.05
N ILE A 294 -17.99 0.77 16.55
CA ILE A 294 -17.63 1.16 17.91
C ILE A 294 -18.94 1.21 18.72
N PRO A 295 -19.17 0.29 19.67
CA PRO A 295 -20.45 0.21 20.37
C PRO A 295 -20.64 1.29 21.44
N VAL A 296 -19.56 1.90 21.94
CA VAL A 296 -19.64 3.00 22.90
C VAL A 296 -18.77 4.14 22.41
N TYR A 297 -19.43 5.23 22.02
CA TYR A 297 -18.76 6.48 21.71
C TYR A 297 -18.41 7.21 23.01
N THR A 298 -17.21 7.77 23.08
CA THR A 298 -16.76 8.58 24.21
C THR A 298 -16.02 9.80 23.71
N ASP A 299 -16.35 10.96 24.27
CA ASP A 299 -15.57 12.20 24.22
C ASP A 299 -15.35 12.68 25.66
N PRO A 300 -14.36 12.13 26.38
CA PRO A 300 -14.22 12.33 27.82
C PRO A 300 -13.74 13.75 28.17
N ASN A 301 -13.12 14.45 27.21
CA ASN A 301 -12.62 15.81 27.37
C ASN A 301 -13.57 16.85 26.75
N GLY A 302 -14.63 16.43 26.07
CA GLY A 302 -15.56 17.29 25.35
C GLY A 302 -14.93 18.05 24.19
N TYR A 303 -14.01 17.41 23.45
CA TYR A 303 -13.33 17.98 22.29
C TYR A 303 -14.31 18.51 21.24
N TYR A 304 -15.41 17.79 20.98
CA TYR A 304 -16.45 18.18 20.01
C TYR A 304 -17.65 18.88 20.65
N THR A 305 -17.75 18.88 21.97
CA THR A 305 -18.91 19.37 22.74
C THR A 305 -18.60 20.61 23.59
N GLY A 306 -17.46 21.27 23.36
CA GLY A 306 -17.09 22.51 24.04
C GLY A 306 -16.69 22.31 25.52
N GLY A 307 -16.05 21.18 25.82
CA GLY A 307 -15.56 20.83 27.16
C GLY A 307 -16.55 20.06 28.03
N VAL A 308 -17.66 19.57 27.47
CA VAL A 308 -18.65 18.77 28.20
C VAL A 308 -18.44 17.29 27.89
N PRO A 309 -18.00 16.46 28.85
CA PRO A 309 -17.79 15.03 28.61
C PRO A 309 -19.06 14.34 28.10
N GLU A 310 -18.90 13.46 27.13
CA GLU A 310 -20.01 12.71 26.53
C GLU A 310 -19.69 11.22 26.41
N THR A 311 -20.71 10.39 26.64
CA THR A 311 -20.65 8.95 26.40
C THR A 311 -22.01 8.50 25.87
N ILE A 312 -21.99 7.83 24.72
CA ILE A 312 -23.20 7.35 24.05
C ILE A 312 -23.06 5.85 23.86
N HIS A 313 -23.89 5.08 24.57
CA HIS A 313 -23.99 3.64 24.40
C HIS A 313 -24.77 3.30 23.12
N LEU A 314 -24.54 2.11 22.56
CA LEU A 314 -25.19 1.67 21.32
C LEU A 314 -26.73 1.78 21.40
N ALA A 315 -27.32 1.49 22.56
CA ALA A 315 -28.76 1.59 22.81
C ALA A 315 -29.33 3.01 22.63
N GLN A 316 -28.50 4.04 22.79
CA GLN A 316 -28.84 5.44 22.62
C GLN A 316 -28.56 5.95 21.20
N ALA A 317 -27.67 5.27 20.46
CA ALA A 317 -27.24 5.61 19.11
C ALA A 317 -28.26 5.20 18.03
N THR A 318 -29.48 5.74 18.10
CA THR A 318 -30.61 5.35 17.23
C THR A 318 -30.31 5.47 15.72
N GLY A 319 -29.53 6.50 15.32
CA GLY A 319 -29.07 6.68 13.94
C GLY A 319 -28.19 5.52 13.47
N LEU A 320 -27.16 5.19 14.25
CA LEU A 320 -26.27 4.06 13.99
C LEU A 320 -27.07 2.75 13.93
N MET A 321 -27.93 2.48 14.92
CA MET A 321 -28.74 1.26 14.94
C MET A 321 -29.61 1.10 13.68
N SER A 322 -30.23 2.20 13.23
CA SER A 322 -31.01 2.23 11.99
C SER A 322 -30.14 1.88 10.76
N ALA A 323 -28.96 2.49 10.66
CA ALA A 323 -28.02 2.23 9.57
C ALA A 323 -27.52 0.77 9.58
N LEU A 324 -27.18 0.22 10.74
CA LEU A 324 -26.74 -1.17 10.91
C LEU A 324 -27.85 -2.15 10.51
N ASN A 325 -29.07 -1.94 10.97
CA ASN A 325 -30.22 -2.79 10.63
C ASN A 325 -30.47 -2.81 9.11
N TYR A 326 -30.39 -1.64 8.47
CA TYR A 326 -30.51 -1.53 7.03
C TYR A 326 -29.39 -2.28 6.31
N ALA A 327 -28.13 -2.05 6.70
CA ALA A 327 -26.97 -2.68 6.07
C ALA A 327 -26.94 -4.20 6.24
N ILE A 328 -27.30 -4.74 7.42
CA ILE A 328 -27.39 -6.19 7.66
C ILE A 328 -28.38 -6.85 6.70
N ALA A 329 -29.54 -6.24 6.49
CA ALA A 329 -30.54 -6.75 5.54
C ALA A 329 -30.05 -6.75 4.08
N HIS A 330 -28.94 -6.05 3.79
CA HIS A 330 -28.38 -5.85 2.45
C HIS A 330 -26.93 -6.35 2.33
N GLY A 331 -26.56 -7.38 3.11
CA GLY A 331 -25.27 -8.07 2.96
C GLY A 331 -24.12 -7.52 3.81
N GLY A 332 -24.41 -6.59 4.72
CA GLY A 332 -23.49 -6.12 5.74
C GLY A 332 -23.33 -7.09 6.91
N SER A 333 -22.16 -7.09 7.54
CA SER A 333 -21.89 -7.82 8.79
C SER A 333 -21.12 -6.96 9.77
N ILE A 334 -21.45 -7.01 11.06
CA ILE A 334 -20.80 -6.20 12.10
C ILE A 334 -19.50 -6.86 12.53
N VAL A 335 -18.42 -6.08 12.50
CA VAL A 335 -17.14 -6.39 13.14
C VAL A 335 -16.98 -5.40 14.28
N MET A 336 -16.75 -5.88 15.49
CA MET A 336 -16.54 -5.00 16.64
C MET A 336 -15.19 -4.32 16.49
N HIS A 337 -15.17 -2.99 16.49
CA HIS A 337 -13.97 -2.19 16.30
C HIS A 337 -13.56 -1.53 17.61
N GLY A 338 -13.02 -2.32 18.53
CA GLY A 338 -12.84 -1.87 19.91
C GLY A 338 -14.13 -1.84 20.71
N TYR A 339 -13.99 -1.64 22.02
CA TYR A 339 -15.12 -1.32 22.89
C TYR A 339 -15.44 0.18 22.84
N THR A 340 -14.41 1.02 22.97
CA THR A 340 -14.53 2.48 22.84
C THR A 340 -13.63 3.07 21.77
N HIS A 341 -12.67 2.31 21.23
CA HIS A 341 -11.72 2.78 20.22
C HIS A 341 -10.96 4.05 20.63
N GLN A 342 -10.53 4.10 21.89
CA GLN A 342 -9.66 5.14 22.44
C GLN A 342 -9.09 4.66 23.79
N TYR A 343 -8.05 5.33 24.31
CA TYR A 343 -7.48 5.08 25.64
C TYR A 343 -7.85 6.17 26.67
N ASP A 344 -8.84 5.85 27.51
CA ASP A 344 -9.35 6.68 28.61
C ASP A 344 -9.50 8.18 28.26
N SER A 345 -9.26 9.10 29.19
CA SER A 345 -9.30 10.55 28.93
C SER A 345 -7.97 11.13 28.44
N THR A 346 -6.97 10.30 28.14
CA THR A 346 -5.61 10.77 27.80
C THR A 346 -5.44 10.86 26.29
N PRO A 347 -5.22 12.06 25.71
CA PRO A 347 -4.93 12.17 24.28
C PRO A 347 -3.73 11.33 23.88
N ASN A 348 -3.91 10.44 22.92
CA ASN A 348 -2.93 9.44 22.54
C ASN A 348 -2.52 9.62 21.07
N LEU A 349 -1.83 10.74 20.84
CA LEU A 349 -1.51 11.41 19.56
C LEU A 349 -2.58 12.39 19.08
N LEU A 350 -3.88 12.11 19.23
CA LEU A 350 -4.94 13.00 18.78
C LEU A 350 -5.76 13.60 19.95
N THR A 351 -6.91 13.04 20.30
CA THR A 351 -7.97 13.75 21.04
C THR A 351 -8.57 13.02 22.23
N ALA A 352 -8.29 11.73 22.41
CA ALA A 352 -8.98 10.78 23.30
C ALA A 352 -10.44 10.47 22.92
N VAL A 353 -10.91 10.94 21.76
CA VAL A 353 -12.26 10.62 21.27
C VAL A 353 -12.25 9.27 20.57
N SER A 354 -13.34 8.51 20.71
CA SER A 354 -13.57 7.28 19.96
C SER A 354 -13.23 7.43 18.48
N GLY A 355 -12.52 6.45 17.92
CA GLY A 355 -12.09 6.43 16.51
C GLY A 355 -10.89 7.33 16.20
N SER A 356 -10.47 8.20 17.12
CA SER A 356 -9.31 9.09 16.90
C SER A 356 -8.00 8.50 17.42
N ASP A 357 -8.05 7.68 18.48
CA ASP A 357 -6.88 7.15 19.17
C ASP A 357 -6.93 5.62 19.27
N TYR A 358 -5.88 5.03 19.86
CA TYR A 358 -5.72 3.59 20.05
C TYR A 358 -6.26 3.14 21.39
N GLU A 359 -6.93 1.98 21.43
CA GLU A 359 -7.51 1.45 22.67
C GLU A 359 -6.51 0.62 23.49
N PHE A 360 -5.64 -0.15 22.84
CA PHE A 360 -4.75 -1.13 23.49
C PHE A 360 -3.25 -0.73 23.45
N TRP A 361 -2.93 0.44 22.90
CA TRP A 361 -1.54 0.87 22.71
C TRP A 361 -1.36 2.32 23.11
N TYR A 362 -0.34 2.62 23.91
CA TYR A 362 0.03 3.99 24.23
C TYR A 362 1.07 4.50 23.22
N ALA A 363 0.58 5.08 22.13
CA ALA A 363 1.35 5.48 20.96
C ALA A 363 2.33 6.62 21.25
N VAL A 364 2.01 7.52 22.19
CA VAL A 364 2.92 8.60 22.62
C VAL A 364 4.27 8.06 23.11
N GLN A 365 4.25 6.94 23.85
CA GLN A 365 5.46 6.29 24.37
C GLN A 365 5.84 5.02 23.61
N ASN A 366 5.08 4.68 22.57
CA ASN A 366 5.22 3.47 21.78
C ASN A 366 5.38 2.19 22.64
N ARG A 367 4.43 1.98 23.56
CA ARG A 367 4.37 0.81 24.44
C ARG A 367 2.92 0.36 24.66
N PRO A 368 2.67 -0.84 25.19
CA PRO A 368 1.35 -1.19 25.70
C PRO A 368 0.88 -0.21 26.79
N VAL A 369 -0.44 -0.10 26.97
CA VAL A 369 -1.04 0.68 28.07
C VAL A 369 -0.70 0.06 29.43
N ASP A 370 -0.87 0.81 30.53
CA ASP A 370 -0.47 0.36 31.88
C ASP A 370 -1.26 -0.88 32.34
N GLU A 371 -2.49 -1.02 31.85
CA GLU A 371 -3.41 -2.12 32.17
C GLU A 371 -3.16 -3.38 31.34
N ASP A 372 -2.25 -3.32 30.34
CA ASP A 372 -2.10 -4.37 29.34
C ASP A 372 -1.90 -5.74 29.97
N SER A 373 -2.90 -6.60 29.74
CA SER A 373 -2.92 -7.99 30.17
C SER A 373 -4.00 -8.71 29.38
N VAL A 374 -3.84 -10.04 29.24
CA VAL A 374 -4.86 -10.88 28.59
C VAL A 374 -6.22 -10.72 29.26
N GLN A 375 -6.26 -10.60 30.59
CA GLN A 375 -7.50 -10.43 31.35
C GLN A 375 -8.17 -9.08 31.05
N TRP A 376 -7.41 -8.00 31.05
CA TRP A 376 -7.95 -6.66 30.77
C TRP A 376 -8.48 -6.57 29.34
N ALA A 377 -7.71 -7.04 28.36
CA ALA A 377 -8.15 -7.04 26.97
C ALA A 377 -9.39 -7.91 26.74
N ALA A 378 -9.46 -9.10 27.37
CA ALA A 378 -10.64 -9.95 27.32
C ALA A 378 -11.88 -9.30 27.96
N GLY A 379 -11.69 -8.53 29.04
CA GLY A 379 -12.75 -7.74 29.68
C GLY A 379 -13.33 -6.70 28.72
N ARG A 380 -12.47 -5.89 28.10
CA ARG A 380 -12.86 -4.90 27.08
C ARG A 380 -13.63 -5.54 25.91
N MET A 381 -13.13 -6.67 25.39
CA MET A 381 -13.82 -7.42 24.34
C MET A 381 -15.21 -7.90 24.79
N ALA A 382 -15.32 -8.44 26.01
CA ALA A 382 -16.59 -8.93 26.55
C ALA A 382 -17.60 -7.80 26.76
N GLU A 383 -17.16 -6.64 27.25
CA GLU A 383 -18.01 -5.46 27.48
C GLU A 383 -18.63 -4.94 26.18
N GLY A 384 -17.85 -4.76 25.12
CA GLY A 384 -18.46 -4.31 23.87
C GLY A 384 -19.23 -5.41 23.12
N ILE A 385 -18.90 -6.71 23.28
CA ILE A 385 -19.79 -7.79 22.84
C ILE A 385 -21.15 -7.70 23.55
N LEU A 386 -21.16 -7.37 24.85
CA LEU A 386 -22.38 -7.21 25.63
C LEU A 386 -23.24 -6.05 25.11
N GLU A 387 -22.63 -4.93 24.73
CA GLU A 387 -23.32 -3.80 24.08
C GLU A 387 -24.05 -4.24 22.80
N PHE A 388 -23.37 -4.97 21.91
CA PHE A 388 -24.00 -5.47 20.69
C PHE A 388 -25.13 -6.47 20.99
N THR A 389 -24.86 -7.47 21.81
CA THR A 389 -25.79 -8.58 22.05
C THR A 389 -27.05 -8.15 22.81
N THR A 390 -26.93 -7.23 23.77
CA THR A 390 -28.09 -6.67 24.50
C THR A 390 -28.99 -5.85 23.57
N ASN A 391 -28.42 -5.24 22.52
CA ASN A 391 -29.14 -4.52 21.48
C ASN A 391 -29.57 -5.40 20.29
N GLY A 392 -29.45 -6.72 20.40
CA GLY A 392 -29.92 -7.68 19.39
C GLY A 392 -28.99 -7.87 18.19
N TYR A 393 -27.75 -7.39 18.24
CA TYR A 393 -26.76 -7.53 17.18
C TYR A 393 -25.85 -8.73 17.38
N LYS A 394 -25.44 -9.34 16.27
CA LYS A 394 -24.40 -10.36 16.22
C LYS A 394 -23.15 -9.78 15.59
N VAL A 395 -22.02 -9.92 16.28
CA VAL A 395 -20.70 -9.60 15.77
C VAL A 395 -20.09 -10.84 15.08
N VAL A 396 -19.45 -10.66 13.92
CA VAL A 396 -18.81 -11.75 13.16
C VAL A 396 -17.29 -11.79 13.31
N GLY A 397 -16.70 -10.76 13.93
CA GLY A 397 -15.26 -10.70 14.17
C GLY A 397 -14.86 -9.47 14.98
N TRP A 398 -13.57 -9.40 15.29
CA TRP A 398 -12.94 -8.28 15.99
C TRP A 398 -11.96 -7.57 15.06
N ALA A 399 -12.04 -6.24 15.01
CA ALA A 399 -11.04 -5.37 14.40
C ALA A 399 -10.32 -4.63 15.52
N ALA A 400 -9.03 -4.91 15.69
CA ALA A 400 -8.21 -4.25 16.70
C ALA A 400 -8.10 -2.75 16.38
N PRO A 401 -8.57 -1.87 17.27
CA PRO A 401 -8.48 -0.41 17.15
C PRO A 401 -7.12 0.15 17.60
#